data_AF-A0A2G1BP16-F1
#
_entry.id   AF-A0A2G1BP16-F1
#
_cell.length_a   1.000
_cell.length_b   1.000
_cell.length_c   1.000
_cell.angle_alpha   90.00
_cell.angle_beta   90.00
_cell.angle_gamma   90.00
#
_symmetry.space_group_name_H-M   'P 1'
#
loop_
_entity.id
_entity.type
_entity.pdbx_description
1 polymer ?
#
loop_
_entity_poly.entity_id
_entity_poly.type
_entity_poly.pdbx_seq_one_letter_code
_entity_poly.pdbx_strand_id
1 'polypeptide(L)' 'LQYFGEFGGVNPSISDSSTYTFLSAKSMFDTFEGNADGCYLYSRHSTPSNLYLGAALAAMEGTETANVAASGRGA' A
#
# COMPACT_ATOMS: atom_id res chain seq x y z
N LEU A 1 -10.03 6.59 -9.67
CA LEU A 1 -8.80 5.78 -9.52
C LEU A 1 -9.12 4.36 -9.95
N GLN A 2 -8.55 3.88 -11.06
CA GLN A 2 -8.77 2.51 -11.53
C GLN A 2 -7.44 1.77 -11.42
N TYR A 3 -7.24 1.10 -10.29
CA TYR A 3 -6.09 0.22 -10.10
C TYR A 3 -6.47 -1.16 -10.64
N PHE A 4 -5.90 -1.54 -11.77
CA PHE A 4 -6.08 -2.88 -12.32
C PHE A 4 -5.16 -3.88 -11.62
N GLY A 5 -5.58 -5.15 -11.61
CA GLY A 5 -4.71 -6.24 -11.19
C GLY A 5 -3.50 -6.35 -12.11
N GLU A 6 -2.40 -6.90 -11.59
CA GLU A 6 -1.12 -7.06 -12.28
C GLU A 6 -1.26 -7.75 -13.64
N PHE A 7 -2.22 -8.67 -13.77
CA PHE A 7 -2.52 -9.41 -14.99
C PHE A 7 -3.72 -8.87 -15.77
N GLY A 8 -4.06 -7.59 -15.58
CA GLY A 8 -5.20 -6.93 -16.25
C GLY A 8 -6.57 -7.26 -15.63
N GLY A 9 -6.60 -7.74 -14.39
CA GLY A 9 -7.83 -7.97 -13.65
C GLY A 9 -8.57 -6.67 -13.35
N VAL A 10 -9.91 -6.70 -13.35
CA VAL A 10 -10.73 -5.53 -13.03
C VAL A 10 -10.48 -5.03 -11.60
N ASN A 11 -10.25 -5.97 -10.68
CA ASN A 11 -9.91 -5.65 -9.30
C ASN A 11 -8.39 -5.60 -9.11
N PRO A 12 -7.88 -4.74 -8.21
CA PRO A 12 -6.47 -4.73 -7.84
C PRO A 12 -6.03 -6.11 -7.32
N SER A 13 -4.77 -6.46 -7.57
CA SER A 13 -4.17 -7.69 -7.02
C SER A 13 -4.15 -7.65 -5.48
N ILE A 14 -4.36 -8.80 -4.85
CA ILE A 14 -4.20 -8.97 -3.40
C ILE A 14 -2.72 -9.11 -3.09
N SER A 15 -2.18 -8.20 -2.28
CA SER A 15 -0.80 -8.22 -1.81
C SER A 15 -0.68 -8.98 -0.48
N ASP A 16 -0.81 -10.30 -0.54
CA ASP A 16 -0.65 -11.19 0.61
C ASP A 16 0.82 -11.55 0.84
N SER A 17 1.56 -10.62 1.47
CA SER A 17 2.95 -10.84 1.87
C SER A 17 3.25 -10.15 3.19
N SER A 18 4.21 -10.67 3.96
CA SER A 18 4.72 -10.06 5.19
C SER A 18 5.91 -9.11 4.95
N THR A 19 6.65 -9.32 3.86
CA THR A 19 7.87 -8.59 3.49
C THR A 19 7.98 -8.43 1.97
N TYR A 20 8.80 -7.49 1.50
CA TYR A 20 9.01 -7.26 0.07
C TYR A 20 10.50 -7.36 -0.31
N THR A 21 10.75 -7.75 -1.55
CA THR A 21 12.10 -7.95 -2.09
C THR A 21 12.62 -6.66 -2.71
N PHE A 22 13.89 -6.35 -2.44
CA PHE A 22 14.61 -5.25 -3.07
C PHE A 22 15.62 -5.76 -4.08
N LEU A 23 15.61 -5.18 -5.29
CA LEU A 23 16.56 -5.53 -6.36
C LEU A 23 17.97 -4.97 -6.10
N SER A 24 18.08 -3.91 -5.29
CA SER A 24 19.36 -3.32 -4.91
C SER A 24 19.33 -2.83 -3.45
N ALA A 25 20.50 -2.80 -2.82
CA ALA A 25 20.65 -2.23 -1.48
C ALA A 25 20.25 -0.75 -1.44
N LYS A 26 20.57 0.00 -2.49
CA LYS A 26 20.17 1.42 -2.61
C LYS A 26 18.64 1.58 -2.54
N SER A 27 17.90 0.79 -3.31
CA SER A 27 16.43 0.86 -3.32
C SER A 27 15.84 0.56 -1.93
N MET A 28 16.45 -0.37 -1.18
CA MET A 28 16.06 -0.62 0.21
C MET A 28 16.29 0.62 1.09
N PHE A 29 17.48 1.20 1.06
CA PHE A 29 17.80 2.42 1.82
C PHE A 29 16.87 3.59 1.47
N ASP A 30 16.69 3.87 0.18
CA ASP A 30 15.81 4.95 -0.29
C ASP A 30 14.37 4.71 0.21
N THR A 31 13.90 3.46 0.30
CA THR A 31 12.58 3.12 0.85
C THR A 31 12.48 3.38 2.35
N PHE A 32 13.54 3.08 3.12
CA PHE A 32 13.57 3.40 4.55
C PHE A 32 13.55 4.91 4.83
N GLU A 33 14.14 5.72 3.96
CA GLU A 33 14.13 7.19 4.07
C GLU A 33 12.85 7.84 3.54
N GLY A 34 11.95 7.05 2.93
CA GLY A 34 10.72 7.57 2.31
C GLY A 34 10.93 8.22 0.93
N ASN A 35 12.07 7.95 0.29
CA ASN A 35 12.46 8.51 -1.00
C ASN A 35 12.13 7.60 -2.19
N ALA A 36 11.57 6.40 -1.95
CA ALA A 36 11.25 5.41 -3.00
C ALA A 36 9.75 5.11 -3.08
N ASP A 37 9.06 5.84 -3.96
CA ASP A 37 7.64 5.62 -4.24
C ASP A 37 7.37 4.23 -4.84
N GLY A 38 6.27 3.60 -4.41
CA GLY A 38 5.86 2.28 -4.88
C GLY A 38 6.68 1.11 -4.34
N CYS A 39 7.68 1.37 -3.49
CA CYS A 39 8.41 0.34 -2.75
C CYS A 39 7.83 0.18 -1.33
N TYR A 40 7.84 -1.06 -0.83
CA TYR A 40 7.25 -1.40 0.47
C TYR A 40 8.26 -2.16 1.32
N LEU A 41 8.20 -2.00 2.64
CA LEU A 41 9.13 -2.66 3.56
C LEU A 41 8.52 -3.95 4.13
N TYR A 42 7.49 -3.76 4.96
CA TYR A 42 6.78 -4.81 5.69
C TYR A 42 5.30 -4.50 5.69
N SER A 43 4.44 -5.53 5.69
CA SER A 43 2.99 -5.33 5.65
C SER A 43 2.41 -4.62 6.86
N ARG A 44 3.10 -4.65 8.01
CA ARG A 44 2.75 -3.85 9.19
C ARG A 44 2.83 -2.34 8.92
N HIS A 45 3.79 -1.91 8.10
CA HIS A 45 3.91 -0.49 7.72
C HIS A 45 2.86 -0.13 6.68
N SER A 46 2.87 -0.85 5.55
CA SER A 46 1.94 -0.62 4.46
C SER A 46 1.97 -1.78 3.47
N THR A 47 0.88 -1.95 2.74
CA THR A 47 0.77 -2.84 1.58
C THR A 47 0.08 -2.09 0.45
N PRO A 48 0.32 -2.45 -0.82
CA PRO A 48 -0.48 -1.95 -1.94
C PRO A 48 -1.99 -2.06 -1.69
N SER A 49 -2.44 -3.21 -1.18
CA SER A 49 -3.86 -3.46 -0.92
C SER A 49 -4.44 -2.52 0.15
N ASN A 50 -3.72 -2.26 1.25
CA ASN A 50 -4.18 -1.36 2.30
C ASN A 50 -4.19 0.11 1.83
N LEU A 51 -3.19 0.52 1.04
CA LEU A 51 -3.13 1.86 0.47
C LEU A 51 -4.26 2.11 -0.53
N TYR A 52 -4.58 1.12 -1.38
CA TYR A 52 -5.71 1.23 -2.31
C TYR A 52 -7.05 1.36 -1.57
N LEU A 53 -7.25 0.60 -0.50
CA LEU A 53 -8.44 0.74 0.34
C LEU A 53 -8.49 2.12 1.02
N GLY A 54 -7.38 2.59 1.60
CA GLY A 54 -7.28 3.92 2.21
C GLY A 54 -7.59 5.04 1.22
N ALA A 55 -7.03 4.99 0.02
CA ALA A 55 -7.31 5.97 -1.03
C ALA A 55 -8.78 5.96 -1.47
N ALA A 56 -9.40 4.77 -1.56
CA ALA A 56 -10.81 4.65 -1.88
C ALA A 56 -11.71 5.25 -0.77
N LEU A 57 -11.40 4.96 0.51
CA LEU A 57 -12.12 5.51 1.65
C LEU A 57 -11.99 7.03 1.74
N ALA A 58 -10.78 7.57 1.57
CA ALA A 58 -10.55 9.01 1.58
C ALA A 58 -11.35 9.72 0.47
N ALA A 59 -11.39 9.13 -0.73
CA ALA A 59 -12.20 9.65 -1.83
C ALA A 59 -13.72 9.59 -1.55
N MET A 60 -14.19 8.55 -0.85
CA MET A 60 -15.61 8.42 -0.49
C MET A 60 -16.04 9.42 0.59
N GLU A 61 -15.17 9.70 1.56
CA GLU A 61 -15.45 10.60 2.69
C GLU A 61 -15.00 12.05 2.43
N GLY A 62 -14.35 12.33 1.30
CA GLY A 62 -13.84 13.66 0.95
C GLY A 62 -12.69 14.14 1.83
N THR A 63 -11.89 13.23 2.39
CA THR A 63 -10.72 13.55 3.22
C THR A 63 -9.42 13.51 2.39
N GLU A 64 -8.37 14.15 2.89
CA GLU A 64 -7.06 14.15 2.21
C GLU A 64 -6.40 12.75 2.19
N THR A 65 -6.53 12.01 3.30
CA THR A 65 -5.99 10.66 3.48
C THR A 65 -6.89 9.81 4.36
N ALA A 66 -6.69 8.49 4.35
CA ALA A 66 -7.30 7.56 5.30
C ALA A 66 -6.33 6.41 5.62
N ASN A 67 -6.37 5.94 6.87
CA ASN A 67 -5.55 4.83 7.35
C ASN A 67 -6.42 3.62 7.64
N VAL A 68 -5.92 2.43 7.31
CA VAL A 68 -6.62 1.16 7.52
C VAL A 68 -6.03 0.46 8.74
N ALA A 69 -6.90 0.09 9.68
CA ALA A 69 -6.53 -0.69 10.87
C ALA A 69 -7.20 -2.07 10.86
N ALA A 70 -6.66 -3.00 11.67
CA ALA A 70 -7.19 -4.36 11.76
C ALA A 70 -8.60 -4.45 12.39
N SER A 71 -9.03 -3.43 13.13
CA SER A 71 -10.37 -3.33 13.71
C SER A 71 -10.73 -1.89 14.03
N GLY A 72 -12.02 -1.57 14.15
CA GLY A 72 -12.48 -0.23 14.53
C GLY A 72 -12.07 0.23 15.94
N ARG A 73 -11.70 -0.68 16.86
CA ARG A 73 -11.17 -0.28 18.18
C ARG A 73 -9.70 0.16 18.13
N GLY A 74 -9.00 -0.14 17.04
CA GLY A 74 -7.61 0.25 16.82
C GLY A 74 -7.45 1.24 15.68
N ALA A 75 -8.55 1.82 15.19
CA ALA A 75 -8.59 2.84 14.15
C ALA A 75 -8.64 4.25 14.77
#